data_AF-A0A212FJ75-F1
#
_entry.id   AF-A0A212FJ75-F1
#
_cell.length_a   1.000
_cell.length_b   1.000
_cell.length_c   1.000
_cell.angle_alpha   90.00
_cell.angle_beta   90.00
_cell.angle_gamma   90.00
#
_symmetry.space_group_name_H-M   'P 1'
#
loop_
_entity.id
_entity.type
_entity.pdbx_description
1 polymer ?
#
loop_
_entity_poly.entity_id
_entity_poly.type
_entity_poly.pdbx_seq_one_letter_code
_entity_poly.pdbx_strand_id
1 'polypeptide(L)'
;MCNVREPVKPTFKDDYRRILVDNKTWLHIEVSFDGRPRNVHIIGNSEIGQNKTKNFLLNWDHDKNIVENIHSLFGELTKNGDNWDTELIEVKEDEEVTSCCICFCVELPDCPGIPQPMCQNSKCGAYYHRSCLFQWLVACDGGRIPAFGVASGNCPSCFQQTTCHEKDNY
;
A
#
# COMPACT_ATOMS: atom_id res chain seq x y z
N MET A 1 -15.77 -2.82 -9.63
CA MET A 1 -15.88 -2.15 -8.32
C MET A 1 -14.53 -2.31 -7.62
N CYS A 2 -13.96 -1.26 -7.01
CA CYS A 2 -12.60 -1.30 -6.45
C CYS A 2 -12.60 -1.72 -4.96
N ASN A 3 -11.54 -2.40 -4.50
CA ASN A 3 -11.41 -2.88 -3.12
C ASN A 3 -10.62 -1.86 -2.28
N VAL A 4 -11.31 -0.83 -1.77
CA VAL A 4 -10.72 0.23 -0.94
C VAL A 4 -10.54 -0.28 0.49
N ARG A 5 -9.31 -0.24 1.00
CA ARG A 5 -8.94 -0.76 2.32
C ARG A 5 -8.54 0.32 3.33
N GLU A 6 -8.06 1.47 2.85
CA GLU A 6 -7.78 2.61 3.73
C GLU A 6 -8.30 3.95 3.19
N PRO A 7 -8.71 4.87 4.09
CA PRO A 7 -8.84 4.66 5.54
C PRO A 7 -9.97 3.67 5.87
N VAL A 8 -9.80 2.88 6.94
CA VAL A 8 -10.78 1.85 7.35
C VAL A 8 -12.13 2.49 7.68
N LYS A 9 -12.11 3.70 8.25
CA LYS A 9 -13.30 4.50 8.59
C LYS A 9 -13.22 5.85 7.87
N PRO A 10 -13.60 5.92 6.58
CA PRO A 10 -13.46 7.14 5.79
C PRO A 10 -14.35 8.26 6.30
N THR A 11 -13.79 9.47 6.29
CA THR A 11 -14.43 10.74 6.60
C THR A 11 -14.28 11.72 5.44
N PHE A 12 -15.01 12.83 5.46
CA PHE A 12 -14.87 13.90 4.47
C PHE A 12 -13.52 14.64 4.55
N LYS A 13 -12.74 14.43 5.61
CA LYS A 13 -11.39 15.00 5.74
C LYS A 13 -10.32 14.15 5.06
N ASP A 14 -10.62 12.88 4.80
CA ASP A 14 -9.66 11.95 4.20
C ASP A 14 -9.57 12.19 2.70
N ASP A 15 -8.44 12.76 2.32
CA ASP A 15 -8.09 13.13 0.95
C ASP A 15 -7.27 12.04 0.24
N TYR A 16 -7.10 10.87 0.85
CA TYR A 16 -6.40 9.73 0.26
C TYR A 16 -7.24 8.46 0.28
N ARG A 17 -6.94 7.52 -0.62
CA ARG A 17 -7.44 6.14 -0.59
C ARG A 17 -6.30 5.18 -0.86
N ARG A 18 -6.35 4.01 -0.21
CA ARG A 18 -5.52 2.86 -0.58
C ARG A 18 -6.39 1.72 -1.04
N ILE A 19 -6.10 1.21 -2.23
CA ILE A 19 -6.92 0.26 -2.96
C ILE A 19 -6.08 -0.98 -3.22
N LEU A 20 -6.61 -2.15 -2.88
CA LEU A 20 -5.93 -3.42 -3.15
C LEU A 20 -5.94 -3.69 -4.66
N VAL A 21 -4.75 -3.92 -5.23
CA VAL A 21 -4.54 -4.23 -6.65
C VAL A 21 -4.32 -5.73 -6.83
N ASP A 22 -3.47 -6.32 -6.00
CA ASP A 22 -3.24 -7.77 -5.88
C ASP A 22 -2.90 -8.12 -4.42
N ASN A 23 -2.66 -9.41 -4.12
CA ASN A 23 -2.40 -9.90 -2.75
C ASN A 23 -1.23 -9.21 -2.02
N LYS A 24 -0.31 -8.54 -2.71
CA LYS A 24 0.85 -7.86 -2.12
C LYS A 24 1.06 -6.43 -2.66
N THR A 25 0.11 -5.89 -3.40
CA THR A 25 0.25 -4.62 -4.12
C THR A 25 -0.98 -3.77 -3.92
N TRP A 26 -0.72 -2.54 -3.51
CA TRP A 26 -1.73 -1.56 -3.14
C TRP A 26 -1.47 -0.29 -3.94
N LEU A 27 -2.54 0.33 -4.44
CA LEU A 27 -2.51 1.66 -5.03
C LEU A 27 -2.82 2.68 -3.94
N HIS A 28 -1.89 3.59 -3.69
CA HIS A 28 -2.15 4.79 -2.91
C HIS A 28 -2.46 5.95 -3.85
N ILE A 29 -3.56 6.65 -3.57
CA ILE A 29 -3.95 7.85 -4.29
C ILE A 29 -4.38 8.94 -3.32
N GLU A 30 -3.83 10.12 -3.48
CA GLU A 30 -4.29 11.36 -2.87
C GLU A 30 -5.02 12.21 -3.90
N VAL A 31 -6.12 12.81 -3.48
CA VAL A 31 -7.02 13.60 -4.30
C VAL A 31 -7.16 14.98 -3.67
N SER A 32 -7.03 16.03 -4.46
CA SER A 32 -7.34 17.40 -4.02
C SER A 32 -8.85 17.63 -3.94
N PHE A 33 -9.26 18.71 -3.27
CA PHE A 33 -10.68 19.05 -3.13
C PHE A 33 -11.41 19.26 -4.48
N ASP A 34 -10.69 19.68 -5.53
CA ASP A 34 -11.20 19.81 -6.90
C ASP A 34 -11.20 18.49 -7.69
N GLY A 35 -10.89 17.36 -7.04
CA GLY A 35 -10.97 16.03 -7.64
C GLY A 35 -9.77 15.64 -8.50
N ARG A 36 -8.64 16.34 -8.40
CA ARG A 36 -7.41 16.03 -9.14
C ARG A 36 -6.47 15.13 -8.34
N PRO A 37 -5.72 14.22 -8.98
CA PRO A 37 -4.73 13.40 -8.30
C PRO A 37 -3.55 14.29 -7.89
N ARG A 38 -3.14 14.21 -6.61
CA ARG A 38 -1.95 14.91 -6.08
C ARG A 38 -0.75 13.99 -5.95
N ASN A 39 -0.97 12.78 -5.45
CA ASN A 39 0.05 11.77 -5.22
C ASN A 39 -0.52 10.41 -5.62
N VAL A 40 0.16 9.69 -6.51
CA VAL A 40 -0.25 8.36 -6.93
C VAL A 40 0.97 7.47 -6.95
N HIS A 41 1.00 6.43 -6.11
CA HIS A 41 2.11 5.50 -6.05
C HIS A 41 1.67 4.11 -5.60
N ILE A 42 2.53 3.13 -5.83
CA ILE A 42 2.32 1.74 -5.43
C ILE A 42 3.03 1.45 -4.12
N ILE A 43 2.32 0.72 -3.25
CA ILE A 43 2.88 0.11 -2.04
C ILE A 43 2.91 -1.39 -2.28
N GLY A 44 4.08 -2.00 -2.08
CA GLY A 44 4.30 -3.43 -2.28
C GLY A 44 5.36 -3.76 -3.32
N ASN A 45 5.74 -5.03 -3.38
CA ASN A 45 6.90 -5.49 -4.14
C ASN A 45 6.62 -6.64 -5.12
N SER A 46 5.45 -6.62 -5.73
CA SER A 46 5.11 -7.47 -6.87
C SER A 46 5.75 -6.91 -8.14
N GLU A 47 6.61 -7.66 -8.83
CA GLU A 47 7.18 -7.25 -10.13
C GLU A 47 6.08 -7.01 -11.17
N ILE A 48 5.03 -7.84 -11.14
CA ILE A 48 3.87 -7.72 -12.01
C ILE A 48 3.10 -6.44 -11.66
N GLY A 49 2.87 -6.17 -10.37
CA GLY A 49 2.22 -4.96 -9.89
C GLY A 49 2.99 -3.70 -10.29
N GLN A 50 4.31 -3.66 -10.08
CA GLN A 50 5.14 -2.51 -10.41
C GLN A 50 5.18 -2.21 -11.91
N ASN A 51 5.30 -3.23 -12.78
CA ASN A 51 5.34 -3.02 -14.22
C ASN A 51 3.98 -2.58 -14.77
N LYS A 52 2.89 -3.23 -14.34
CA LYS A 52 1.53 -2.86 -14.77
C LYS A 52 1.15 -1.45 -14.28
N THR A 53 1.55 -1.05 -13.07
CA THR A 53 1.27 0.31 -12.59
C THR A 53 2.17 1.38 -13.20
N LYS A 54 3.45 1.10 -13.49
CA LYS A 54 4.28 2.07 -14.23
C LYS A 54 3.65 2.43 -15.57
N ASN A 55 3.14 1.43 -16.29
CA ASN A 55 2.41 1.66 -17.54
C ASN A 55 1.13 2.48 -17.32
N PHE A 56 0.40 2.22 -16.23
CA PHE A 56 -0.77 3.02 -15.87
C PHE A 56 -0.45 4.48 -15.62
N LEU A 57 0.56 4.78 -14.79
CA LEU A 57 0.95 6.16 -14.50
C LEU A 57 1.40 6.90 -15.77
N LEU A 58 2.04 6.20 -16.72
CA LEU A 58 2.42 6.77 -18.01
C LEU A 58 1.22 7.05 -18.93
N ASN A 59 0.14 6.28 -18.78
CA ASN A 59 -1.06 6.39 -19.60
C ASN A 59 -2.21 7.13 -18.89
N TRP A 60 -1.90 7.84 -17.80
CA TRP A 60 -2.90 8.61 -17.06
C TRP A 60 -3.51 9.68 -17.97
N ASP A 61 -4.82 9.63 -18.13
CA ASP A 61 -5.56 10.54 -19.00
C ASP A 61 -6.06 11.73 -18.18
N HIS A 62 -5.49 12.91 -18.43
CA HIS A 62 -5.85 14.15 -17.72
C HIS A 62 -7.23 14.69 -18.09
N ASP A 63 -7.84 14.20 -19.17
CA ASP A 63 -9.20 14.57 -19.58
C ASP A 63 -10.26 13.66 -18.93
N LYS A 64 -9.83 12.55 -18.33
CA LYS A 64 -10.69 11.64 -17.56
C LYS A 64 -10.67 11.95 -16.07
N ASN A 65 -11.77 11.66 -15.40
CA ASN A 65 -11.80 11.75 -13.95
C ASN A 65 -10.98 10.62 -13.29
N ILE A 66 -10.67 10.75 -12.00
CA ILE A 66 -9.85 9.77 -11.26
C ILE A 66 -10.48 8.37 -11.27
N VAL A 67 -11.80 8.28 -11.14
CA VAL A 67 -12.49 6.99 -11.09
C VAL A 67 -12.38 6.26 -12.42
N GLU A 68 -12.50 6.98 -13.54
CA GLU A 68 -12.30 6.45 -14.89
C GLU A 68 -10.88 5.97 -15.13
N ASN A 69 -9.87 6.74 -14.71
CA ASN A 69 -8.46 6.32 -14.77
C ASN A 69 -8.22 5.07 -13.91
N ILE A 70 -8.73 5.03 -12.69
CA ILE A 70 -8.61 3.83 -11.84
C ILE A 70 -9.34 2.64 -12.48
N HIS A 71 -10.49 2.85 -13.11
CA HIS A 71 -11.22 1.80 -13.82
C HIS A 71 -10.45 1.27 -15.03
N SER A 72 -9.73 2.10 -15.79
CA SER A 72 -8.90 1.62 -16.89
C SER A 72 -7.74 0.76 -16.37
N LEU A 73 -7.11 1.12 -15.24
CA LEU A 73 -6.12 0.29 -14.56
C LEU A 73 -6.67 -1.10 -14.25
N PHE A 74 -7.75 -1.18 -13.48
CA PHE A 74 -8.35 -2.48 -13.12
C PHE A 74 -8.88 -3.24 -14.35
N GLY A 75 -9.38 -2.52 -15.36
CA GLY A 75 -9.83 -3.11 -16.62
C GLY A 75 -8.70 -3.76 -17.43
N GLU A 76 -7.49 -3.22 -17.40
CA GLU A 76 -6.32 -3.82 -18.06
C GLU A 76 -5.73 -4.98 -17.25
N LEU A 77 -5.78 -4.89 -15.91
CA LEU A 77 -5.38 -6.00 -15.04
C LEU A 77 -6.26 -7.25 -15.26
N THR A 78 -7.54 -7.05 -15.56
CA THR A 78 -8.55 -8.12 -15.72
C THR A 78 -8.64 -8.71 -17.12
N LYS A 79 -8.15 -8.02 -18.16
CA LYS A 79 -8.19 -8.48 -19.57
C LYS A 79 -7.06 -9.44 -19.95
N ASN A 80 -5.94 -9.40 -19.23
CA ASN A 80 -4.75 -10.17 -19.55
C ASN A 80 -4.77 -11.58 -18.93
N GLY A 81 -5.79 -12.40 -19.25
CA GLY A 81 -5.76 -13.87 -19.18
C GLY A 81 -5.46 -14.56 -17.84
N ASP A 82 -5.05 -13.83 -16.81
CA ASP A 82 -5.13 -14.26 -15.43
C ASP A 82 -6.61 -14.21 -15.12
N ASN A 83 -7.25 -15.38 -15.17
CA ASN A 83 -8.60 -15.58 -14.70
C ASN A 83 -8.61 -15.18 -13.22
N TRP A 84 -8.77 -13.88 -12.94
CA TRP A 84 -9.46 -13.47 -11.73
C TRP A 84 -10.87 -13.98 -12.01
N ASP A 85 -11.10 -15.25 -11.66
CA ASP A 85 -12.42 -15.80 -11.76
C ASP A 85 -13.32 -14.78 -11.08
N THR A 86 -14.25 -14.27 -11.88
CA THR A 86 -15.41 -13.55 -11.41
C THR A 86 -16.36 -14.56 -10.76
N GLU A 87 -15.83 -15.58 -10.06
CA GLU A 87 -16.35 -15.88 -8.75
C GLU A 87 -16.15 -14.58 -7.98
N LEU A 88 -17.28 -13.90 -7.73
CA LEU A 88 -17.49 -13.31 -6.42
C LEU A 88 -16.60 -14.08 -5.46
N ILE A 89 -15.54 -13.46 -4.97
CA ILE A 89 -14.90 -13.94 -3.77
C ILE A 89 -16.08 -13.94 -2.81
N GLU A 90 -16.77 -15.08 -2.68
CA GLU A 90 -17.33 -15.52 -1.43
C GLU A 90 -16.12 -15.40 -0.54
N VAL A 91 -16.02 -14.22 0.07
CA VAL A 91 -15.08 -13.95 1.12
C VAL A 91 -15.52 -14.95 2.15
N LYS A 92 -14.92 -16.15 2.10
CA LYS A 92 -14.92 -17.05 3.24
C LYS A 92 -14.50 -16.13 4.37
N GLU A 93 -15.39 -15.96 5.34
CA GLU A 93 -15.28 -15.00 6.45
C GLU A 93 -13.99 -15.15 7.27
N ASP A 94 -13.13 -16.12 6.93
CA ASP A 94 -11.71 -16.13 7.26
C ASP A 94 -10.90 -15.26 6.27
N GLU A 95 -11.19 -13.95 6.19
CA GLU A 95 -10.17 -13.00 5.74
C GLU A 95 -9.00 -13.16 6.71
N GLU A 96 -7.89 -13.76 6.26
CA GLU A 96 -6.69 -13.93 7.06
C GLU A 96 -6.19 -12.53 7.44
N VAL A 97 -6.64 -12.05 8.61
CA VAL A 97 -6.42 -10.68 9.03
C VAL A 97 -4.93 -10.53 9.26
N THR A 98 -4.28 -9.81 8.34
CA THR A 98 -2.83 -9.74 8.29
C THR A 98 -2.37 -8.83 9.41
N SER A 99 -1.86 -9.43 10.49
CA SER A 99 -1.36 -8.73 11.67
C SER A 99 0.07 -8.24 11.45
N CYS A 100 0.44 -7.16 12.15
CA CYS A 100 1.80 -6.65 12.09
C CYS A 100 2.76 -7.65 12.74
N CYS A 101 3.85 -8.02 12.06
CA CYS A 101 4.86 -8.93 12.59
C CYS A 101 5.74 -8.35 13.72
N ILE A 102 5.46 -7.12 14.19
CA ILE A 102 6.13 -6.48 15.33
C ILE A 102 5.19 -6.38 16.53
N CYS A 103 4.03 -5.74 16.37
CA CYS A 103 3.09 -5.53 17.48
C CYS A 103 1.99 -6.59 17.57
N PHE A 104 1.86 -7.46 16.56
CA PHE A 104 0.81 -8.48 16.41
C PHE A 104 -0.63 -7.94 16.38
N CYS A 105 -0.80 -6.61 16.28
CA CYS A 105 -2.10 -5.98 16.11
C CYS A 105 -2.42 -5.78 14.62
N VAL A 106 -3.72 -5.64 14.34
CA VAL A 106 -4.25 -5.29 13.01
C VAL A 106 -4.45 -3.78 12.92
N GLU A 107 -5.05 -3.18 13.94
CA GLU A 107 -5.23 -1.73 14.03
C GLU A 107 -4.58 -1.21 15.31
N LEU A 108 -4.07 0.03 15.24
CA LEU A 108 -3.55 0.75 16.41
C LEU A 108 -4.54 1.87 16.79
N PRO A 109 -4.78 2.11 18.09
CA PRO A 109 -5.73 3.14 18.54
C PRO A 109 -5.37 4.56 18.07
N ASP A 110 -4.09 4.91 18.10
CA ASP A 110 -3.59 6.27 17.88
C ASP A 110 -2.92 6.47 16.52
N CYS A 111 -2.82 5.42 15.71
CA CYS A 111 -2.19 5.45 14.39
C CYS A 111 -3.05 4.64 13.42
N PRO A 112 -4.09 5.26 12.81
CA PRO A 112 -5.02 4.57 11.94
C PRO A 112 -4.29 4.14 10.68
N GLY A 113 -3.90 2.88 10.65
CA GLY A 113 -3.26 2.24 9.51
C GLY A 113 -3.20 0.74 9.74
N ILE A 114 -3.35 -0.02 8.68
CA ILE A 114 -3.24 -1.49 8.72
C ILE A 114 -1.83 -1.95 8.31
N PRO A 115 -1.43 -3.19 8.64
CA PRO A 115 -0.13 -3.71 8.28
C PRO A 115 0.01 -3.82 6.76
N GLN A 116 1.17 -3.45 6.23
CA GLN A 116 1.47 -3.45 4.80
C GLN A 116 2.75 -4.24 4.49
N PRO A 117 2.89 -4.80 3.27
CA PRO A 117 4.09 -5.53 2.84
C PRO A 117 5.22 -4.55 2.47
N MET A 118 5.78 -3.88 3.47
CA MET A 118 6.73 -2.77 3.28
C MET A 118 8.17 -3.22 2.96
N CYS A 119 8.49 -4.51 3.08
CA CYS A 119 9.84 -5.00 2.78
C CYS A 119 10.10 -5.04 1.26
N GLN A 120 11.24 -4.51 0.83
CA GLN A 120 11.69 -4.50 -0.57
C GLN A 120 12.16 -5.87 -1.08
N ASN A 121 12.18 -6.91 -0.24
CA ASN A 121 12.42 -8.28 -0.68
C ASN A 121 11.09 -8.92 -1.09
N SER A 122 10.90 -9.24 -2.38
CA SER A 122 9.65 -9.81 -2.93
C SER A 122 9.28 -11.17 -2.33
N LYS A 123 10.27 -11.90 -1.82
CA LYS A 123 10.08 -13.17 -1.12
C LYS A 123 9.69 -13.00 0.35
N CYS A 124 9.76 -11.77 0.89
CA CYS A 124 9.28 -11.49 2.23
C CYS A 124 7.74 -11.53 2.24
N GLY A 125 7.17 -12.22 3.23
CA GLY A 125 5.73 -12.30 3.46
C GLY A 125 5.27 -11.49 4.68
N ALA A 126 6.16 -10.70 5.27
CA ALA A 126 5.88 -9.99 6.50
C ALA A 126 5.13 -8.68 6.25
N TYR A 127 4.17 -8.42 7.12
CA TYR A 127 3.38 -7.20 7.12
C TYR A 127 3.70 -6.39 8.37
N TYR A 128 3.76 -5.07 8.22
CA TYR A 128 4.05 -4.19 9.36
C TYR A 128 3.18 -2.94 9.31
N HIS A 129 2.83 -2.41 10.47
CA HIS A 129 2.47 -1.00 10.54
C HIS A 129 3.70 -0.16 10.21
N ARG A 130 3.48 0.97 9.52
CA ARG A 130 4.53 1.93 9.15
C ARG A 130 5.28 2.44 10.36
N SER A 131 4.54 2.88 11.37
CA SER A 131 5.09 3.33 12.65
C SER A 131 5.94 2.25 13.32
N CYS A 132 5.47 1.00 13.36
CA CYS A 132 6.21 -0.11 13.95
C CYS A 132 7.54 -0.39 13.22
N LEU A 133 7.54 -0.50 11.89
CA LEU A 133 8.77 -0.74 11.14
C LEU A 133 9.72 0.45 11.22
N PHE A 134 9.22 1.68 11.11
CA PHE A 134 10.04 2.88 11.21
C PHE A 134 10.74 2.96 12.57
N GLN A 135 9.99 2.82 13.67
CA GLN A 135 10.55 2.83 15.02
C GLN A 135 11.55 1.69 15.25
N TRP A 136 11.29 0.50 14.71
CA TRP A 136 12.23 -0.62 14.77
C TRP A 136 13.56 -0.26 14.11
N LEU A 137 13.54 0.24 12.88
CA LEU A 137 14.75 0.61 12.14
C LEU A 137 15.53 1.72 12.85
N VAL A 138 14.83 2.74 13.38
CA VAL A 138 15.45 3.81 14.17
C VAL A 138 16.10 3.26 15.43
N ALA A 139 15.44 2.36 16.15
CA ALA A 139 16.00 1.74 17.36
C ALA A 139 17.25 0.90 17.05
N CYS A 140 17.27 0.18 15.92
CA CYS A 140 18.44 -0.56 15.47
C CYS A 140 19.62 0.35 15.10
N ASP A 141 19.38 1.57 14.64
CA ASP A 141 20.41 2.59 14.33
C ASP A 141 20.76 3.48 15.54
N GLY A 142 20.63 2.94 16.76
CA GLY A 142 20.99 3.65 17.99
C GLY A 142 20.03 4.76 18.39
N GLY A 143 18.82 4.78 17.83
CA GLY A 143 17.76 5.74 18.19
C GLY A 143 17.89 7.11 17.51
N ARG A 144 18.81 7.27 16.55
CA ARG A 144 18.99 8.54 15.84
C ARG A 144 17.85 8.75 14.83
N ILE A 145 17.11 9.83 14.99
CA ILE A 145 16.06 10.20 14.02
C ILE A 145 16.71 10.57 12.68
N PRO A 146 16.29 9.96 11.55
CA PRO A 146 16.83 10.27 10.24
C PRO A 146 16.49 11.69 9.79
N ALA A 147 17.44 12.38 9.14
CA ALA A 147 17.28 13.78 8.73
C ALA A 147 16.14 14.04 7.71
N PHE A 148 15.67 13.00 7.01
CA PHE A 148 14.59 13.08 6.02
C PHE A 148 13.38 12.20 6.38
N GLY A 149 13.31 11.71 7.62
CA GLY A 149 12.25 10.78 8.03
C GLY A 149 12.31 9.44 7.30
N VAL A 150 13.46 9.05 6.74
CA VAL A 150 13.67 7.74 6.09
C VAL A 150 14.63 6.92 6.93
N ALA A 151 14.12 5.90 7.62
CA ALA A 151 14.92 4.95 8.36
C ALA A 151 15.38 3.82 7.43
N SER A 152 16.63 3.38 7.59
CA SER A 152 17.23 2.30 6.80
C SER A 152 17.82 1.24 7.72
N GLY A 153 17.73 -0.02 7.36
CA GLY A 153 18.30 -1.12 8.14
C GLY A 153 17.86 -2.47 7.61
N ASN A 154 17.79 -3.47 8.48
CA ASN A 154 17.41 -4.83 8.09
C ASN A 154 15.96 -5.13 8.46
N CYS A 155 15.23 -5.78 7.55
CA CYS A 155 13.88 -6.25 7.78
C CYS A 155 13.83 -7.22 8.97
N PRO A 156 12.95 -7.01 9.98
CA PRO A 156 12.86 -7.88 11.15
C PRO A 156 12.64 -9.37 10.82
N SER A 157 11.91 -9.67 9.74
CA SER A 157 11.56 -11.05 9.39
C SER A 157 12.54 -11.75 8.44
N CYS A 158 13.15 -11.04 7.49
CA CYS A 158 14.02 -11.68 6.49
C CYS A 158 15.47 -11.19 6.49
N PHE A 159 15.81 -10.23 7.36
CA PHE A 159 17.15 -9.65 7.52
C PHE A 159 17.76 -9.01 6.27
N GLN A 160 17.01 -8.88 5.17
CA GLN A 160 17.43 -8.14 3.99
C GLN A 160 17.30 -6.63 4.23
N GLN A 161 18.12 -5.86 3.50
CA GLN A 161 18.09 -4.41 3.56
C GLN A 161 16.68 -3.89 3.24
N THR A 162 16.20 -2.96 4.05
CA THR A 162 14.91 -2.31 3.90
C THR A 162 14.99 -0.84 4.30
N THR A 163 14.08 -0.04 3.76
CA THR A 163 13.87 1.35 4.16
C THR A 163 12.40 1.58 4.49
N CYS A 164 12.13 2.50 5.41
CA CYS A 164 10.78 2.88 5.82
C CYS A 164 10.72 4.40 6.04
N HIS A 165 9.65 5.03 5.56
CA HIS A 165 9.39 6.45 5.77
C HIS A 165 8.53 6.65 7.03
N GLU A 166 8.79 7.72 7.79
CA GLU A 166 8.03 8.09 8.99
C GLU A 166 6.56 8.39 8.66
N LYS A 167 6.32 9.01 7.50
CA LYS A 167 5.01 9.40 6.96
C LYS A 167 4.91 9.01 5.48
N ASP A 168 3.71 9.03 4.92
CA ASP A 168 3.55 8.97 3.46
C ASP A 168 4.15 10.23 2.83
N ASN A 169 4.78 10.08 1.66
CA ASN A 169 5.47 11.19 0.99
C ASN A 169 4.46 12.28 0.59
N TYR A 170 4.63 13.50 1.13
CA TYR A 170 3.91 14.72 0.75
C TYR A 170 4.37 15.27 -0.60
#